data_AF-A0A934DES2-F1
#
_entry.id   AF-A0A934DES2-F1
#
_cell.length_a   1.000
_cell.length_b   1.000
_cell.length_c   1.000
_cell.angle_alpha   90.00
_cell.angle_beta   90.00
_cell.angle_gamma   90.00
#
_symmetry.space_group_name_H-M   'P 1'
#
loop_
_entity.id
_entity.type
_entity.pdbx_description
1 polymer ?
#
loop_
_entity_poly.entity_id
_entity_poly.type
_entity_poly.pdbx_seq_one_letter_code
_entity_poly.pdbx_strand_id
1 'polypeptide(L)'
;MKSGYCRILPCVAFAGVMSLAISCSNALASNGTKPVPALFNQLEAFHGHVCAGSIFGARMGLAAKEELKKAGGTGKFTARYYDLSCPVDGVQVGAGTTYGNAALAVEDRDEHRLVLTAEGNKRKVEVRLTRKAEELGLKSRDLGKKAKALPAGSPERVQLEREIEEIFSWLKTAPDEEVVVTLLNNPKGSR
;
A
#
# COMPACT_ATOMS: atom_id res chain seq x y z
N MET A 1 -55.43 43.29 10.41
CA MET A 1 -56.29 43.43 9.22
C MET A 1 -56.06 42.22 8.33
N LYS A 2 -57.16 41.56 7.95
CA LYS A 2 -57.20 40.43 7.01
C LYS A 2 -56.79 40.90 5.62
N SER A 3 -56.09 40.07 4.85
CA SER A 3 -56.46 39.78 3.46
C SER A 3 -55.56 38.67 2.91
N GLY A 4 -56.16 37.52 2.63
CA GLY A 4 -55.54 36.50 1.80
C GLY A 4 -55.93 36.72 0.34
N TYR A 5 -55.16 36.16 -0.59
CA TYR A 5 -55.71 35.62 -1.83
C TYR A 5 -54.85 34.45 -2.31
N CYS A 6 -55.56 33.36 -2.56
CA CYS A 6 -55.15 32.14 -3.23
C CYS A 6 -55.16 32.37 -4.74
N ARG A 7 -54.19 31.83 -5.49
CA ARG A 7 -54.37 31.52 -6.92
C ARG A 7 -53.73 30.19 -7.29
N ILE A 8 -54.55 29.46 -8.04
CA ILE A 8 -54.53 28.09 -8.53
C ILE A 8 -53.54 27.94 -9.71
N LEU A 9 -52.70 26.89 -9.66
CA LEU A 9 -52.28 25.89 -10.70
C LEU A 9 -52.19 26.30 -12.20
N PRO A 10 -51.22 25.75 -12.98
CA PRO A 10 -51.34 24.34 -13.37
C PRO A 10 -50.05 23.50 -13.42
N CYS A 11 -50.32 22.21 -13.22
CA CYS A 11 -49.61 21.01 -13.67
C CYS A 11 -48.50 21.22 -14.70
N VAL A 12 -47.30 20.78 -14.34
CA VAL A 12 -46.38 20.18 -15.30
C VAL A 12 -45.92 18.86 -14.70
N ALA A 13 -46.52 17.77 -15.18
CA ALA A 13 -46.07 16.43 -14.92
C ALA A 13 -44.76 16.21 -15.71
N PHE A 14 -43.62 16.25 -15.03
CA PHE A 14 -42.39 15.70 -15.58
C PHE A 14 -42.31 14.23 -15.19
N ALA A 15 -42.89 13.39 -16.04
CA ALA A 15 -42.56 11.97 -16.11
C ALA A 15 -41.13 11.86 -16.66
N GLY A 16 -40.21 11.40 -15.82
CA GLY A 16 -38.81 11.27 -16.19
C GLY A 16 -37.99 10.51 -15.16
N VAL A 17 -38.52 9.42 -14.60
CA VAL A 17 -37.70 8.47 -13.83
C VAL A 17 -36.97 7.59 -14.84
N MET A 18 -35.85 8.08 -15.35
CA MET A 18 -34.85 7.21 -15.96
C MET A 18 -34.16 6.46 -14.83
N SER A 19 -34.74 5.32 -14.46
CA SER A 19 -34.07 4.27 -13.68
C SER A 19 -32.84 3.81 -14.46
N LEU A 20 -31.69 4.43 -14.20
CA LEU A 20 -30.41 3.80 -14.41
C LEU A 20 -30.30 2.66 -13.41
N ALA A 21 -30.73 1.48 -13.83
CA ALA A 21 -30.31 0.24 -13.20
C ALA A 21 -28.79 0.14 -13.36
N ILE A 22 -28.07 0.61 -12.36
CA ILE A 22 -26.64 0.33 -12.19
C ILE A 22 -26.57 -1.17 -11.95
N SER A 23 -26.23 -1.91 -13.00
CA SER A 23 -25.90 -3.33 -12.89
C SER A 23 -24.58 -3.45 -12.13
N CYS A 24 -24.67 -3.63 -10.81
CA CYS A 24 -23.56 -4.06 -9.99
C CYS A 24 -23.23 -5.51 -10.34
N SER A 25 -22.38 -5.74 -11.33
CA SER A 25 -21.72 -7.02 -11.52
C SER A 25 -20.65 -7.17 -10.43
N ASN A 26 -20.99 -7.88 -9.36
CA ASN A 26 -20.03 -8.34 -8.36
C ASN A 26 -19.63 -9.79 -8.64
N ALA A 27 -18.36 -10.07 -8.35
CA ALA A 27 -17.75 -11.38 -8.15
C ALA A 27 -17.28 -12.13 -9.40
N LEU A 28 -16.09 -11.74 -9.89
CA LEU A 28 -15.09 -12.75 -10.24
C LEU A 28 -14.26 -13.04 -8.98
N ALA A 29 -14.42 -14.27 -8.49
CA ALA A 29 -13.48 -14.89 -7.57
C ALA A 29 -12.13 -15.05 -8.29
N SER A 30 -11.13 -14.27 -7.88
CA SER A 30 -9.75 -14.45 -8.31
C SER A 30 -9.05 -15.38 -7.31
N ASN A 31 -8.95 -16.65 -7.67
CA ASN A 31 -7.87 -17.51 -7.21
C ASN A 31 -6.63 -17.15 -8.03
N GLY A 32 -5.66 -16.49 -7.41
CA GLY A 32 -4.38 -16.12 -8.03
C GLY A 32 -3.98 -14.69 -7.72
N THR A 33 -2.81 -14.54 -7.10
CA THR A 33 -2.06 -13.32 -6.80
C THR A 33 -2.23 -12.15 -7.81
N LYS A 34 -2.35 -10.95 -7.23
CA LYS A 34 -2.85 -9.65 -7.74
C LYS A 34 -2.39 -9.13 -9.11
N PRO A 35 -3.12 -8.11 -9.64
CA PRO A 35 -2.57 -7.10 -10.55
C PRO A 35 -1.56 -6.20 -9.80
N VAL A 36 -0.31 -6.65 -9.75
CA VAL A 36 0.88 -5.97 -9.21
C VAL A 36 1.07 -4.51 -9.71
N PRO A 37 0.73 -4.14 -10.97
CA PRO A 37 1.00 -2.78 -11.48
C PRO A 37 0.22 -1.65 -10.78
N ALA A 38 -1.03 -1.90 -10.39
CA ALA A 38 -1.88 -0.85 -9.82
C ALA A 38 -1.36 -0.35 -8.46
N LEU A 39 -0.74 -1.23 -7.66
CA LEU A 39 -0.19 -0.89 -6.36
C LEU A 39 0.96 0.13 -6.48
N PHE A 40 1.88 -0.10 -7.42
CA PHE A 40 3.06 0.75 -7.55
C PHE A 40 2.78 2.08 -8.23
N ASN A 41 1.78 2.13 -9.13
CA ASN A 41 1.29 3.40 -9.67
C ASN A 41 0.65 4.26 -8.57
N GLN A 42 -0.15 3.64 -7.69
CA GLN A 42 -0.72 4.33 -6.54
C GLN A 42 0.37 4.80 -5.56
N LEU A 43 1.39 3.96 -5.33
CA LEU A 43 2.52 4.30 -4.49
C LEU A 43 3.28 5.51 -5.04
N GLU A 44 3.58 5.55 -6.33
CA GLU A 44 4.27 6.67 -6.96
C GLU A 44 3.46 7.96 -6.85
N ALA A 45 2.14 7.89 -7.10
CA ALA A 45 1.26 9.05 -6.96
C ALA A 45 1.18 9.55 -5.50
N PHE A 46 1.25 8.65 -4.52
CA PHE A 46 1.17 8.99 -3.10
C PHE A 46 2.51 9.52 -2.54
N HIS A 47 3.61 8.86 -2.87
CA HIS A 47 4.96 9.19 -2.38
C HIS A 47 5.65 10.29 -3.20
N GLY A 48 5.22 10.50 -4.45
CA GLY A 48 5.78 11.47 -5.39
C GLY A 48 6.94 10.94 -6.24
N HIS A 49 7.45 9.74 -5.97
CA HIS A 49 8.42 9.03 -6.82
C HIS A 49 8.48 7.54 -6.44
N VAL A 50 9.24 6.76 -7.21
CA VAL A 50 9.56 5.38 -6.87
C VAL A 50 10.99 5.29 -6.34
N CYS A 51 11.16 4.65 -5.17
CA CYS A 51 12.46 4.26 -4.65
C CYS A 51 12.37 2.87 -4.01
N ALA A 52 13.51 2.23 -3.73
CA ALA A 52 13.52 0.93 -3.07
C ALA A 52 12.77 0.95 -1.73
N GLY A 53 12.94 2.01 -0.93
CA GLY A 53 12.25 2.17 0.35
C GLY A 53 10.72 2.21 0.22
N SER A 54 10.18 3.00 -0.71
CA SER A 54 8.73 3.06 -0.91
C SER A 54 8.19 1.70 -1.39
N ILE A 55 8.93 1.00 -2.26
CA ILE A 55 8.58 -0.36 -2.70
C ILE A 55 8.59 -1.34 -1.53
N PHE A 56 9.62 -1.31 -0.66
CA PHE A 56 9.70 -2.17 0.53
C PHE A 56 8.46 -2.03 1.40
N GLY A 57 8.07 -0.81 1.72
CA GLY A 57 6.88 -0.57 2.53
C GLY A 57 5.62 -1.16 1.90
N ALA A 58 5.44 -0.99 0.58
CA ALA A 58 4.27 -1.50 -0.13
C ALA A 58 4.23 -3.03 -0.15
N ARG A 59 5.37 -3.68 -0.39
CA ARG A 59 5.52 -5.14 -0.34
C ARG A 59 5.26 -5.67 1.06
N MET A 60 5.89 -5.08 2.09
CA MET A 60 5.71 -5.49 3.48
C MET A 60 4.26 -5.32 3.95
N GLY A 61 3.66 -4.15 3.69
CA GLY A 61 2.29 -3.85 4.07
C GLY A 61 1.28 -4.77 3.39
N LEU A 62 1.52 -5.09 2.13
CA LEU A 62 0.67 -6.01 1.39
C LEU A 62 0.78 -7.44 1.92
N ALA A 63 2.00 -7.97 2.02
CA ALA A 63 2.24 -9.34 2.50
C ALA A 63 1.68 -9.53 3.91
N ALA A 64 1.89 -8.56 4.81
CA ALA A 64 1.33 -8.58 6.16
C ALA A 64 -0.20 -8.66 6.13
N LYS A 65 -0.86 -7.86 5.29
CA LYS A 65 -2.31 -7.81 5.18
C LYS A 65 -2.89 -9.11 4.63
N GLU A 66 -2.26 -9.67 3.61
CA GLU A 66 -2.71 -10.93 3.00
C GLU A 66 -2.52 -12.11 3.96
N GLU A 67 -1.36 -12.20 4.61
CA GLU A 67 -1.08 -13.25 5.58
C GLU A 67 -2.01 -13.18 6.78
N LEU A 68 -2.24 -11.98 7.31
CA LEU A 68 -3.14 -11.79 8.45
C LEU A 68 -4.59 -12.12 8.09
N LYS A 69 -5.03 -11.84 6.86
CA LYS A 69 -6.34 -12.26 6.36
C LYS A 69 -6.44 -13.78 6.20
N LYS A 70 -5.43 -14.43 5.61
CA LYS A 70 -5.36 -15.89 5.48
C LYS A 70 -5.42 -16.57 6.85
N ALA A 71 -4.78 -15.99 7.86
CA ALA A 71 -4.83 -16.46 9.24
C ALA A 71 -6.16 -16.18 9.98
N GLY A 72 -7.14 -15.55 9.32
CA GLY A 72 -8.44 -15.23 9.90
C GLY A 72 -8.43 -14.04 10.86
N GLY A 73 -7.56 -13.04 10.63
CA GLY A 73 -7.58 -11.78 11.37
C GLY A 73 -8.91 -11.04 11.22
N THR A 74 -9.49 -10.57 12.33
CA THR A 74 -10.79 -9.88 12.35
C THR A 74 -10.70 -8.44 12.85
N GLY A 75 -11.68 -7.62 12.47
CA GLY A 75 -11.77 -6.21 12.88
C GLY A 75 -10.83 -5.29 12.08
N LYS A 76 -10.57 -4.10 12.62
CA LYS A 76 -9.65 -3.11 12.04
C LYS A 76 -8.21 -3.63 12.15
N PHE A 77 -7.41 -3.33 11.13
CA PHE A 77 -5.97 -3.61 11.16
C PHE A 77 -5.21 -2.37 11.60
N THR A 78 -4.22 -2.56 12.47
CA THR A 78 -3.28 -1.52 12.89
C THR A 78 -1.86 -1.97 12.62
N ALA A 79 -1.01 -1.03 12.23
CA ALA A 79 0.38 -1.24 11.86
C ALA A 79 1.31 -0.49 12.83
N ARG A 80 2.44 -1.13 13.11
CA ARG A 80 3.60 -0.49 13.73
C ARG A 80 4.81 -0.72 12.84
N TYR A 81 5.47 0.36 12.43
CA TYR A 81 6.68 0.31 11.61
C TYR A 81 7.87 0.92 12.38
N TYR A 82 9.06 0.36 12.23
CA TYR A 82 10.21 0.64 13.10
C TYR A 82 11.35 1.45 12.44
N ASP A 83 11.03 2.21 11.39
CA ASP A 83 11.94 3.13 10.72
C ASP A 83 11.16 4.34 10.19
N LEU A 84 11.67 5.56 10.38
CA LEU A 84 11.05 6.78 9.85
C LEU A 84 11.68 7.16 8.50
N SER A 85 11.33 6.40 7.46
CA SER A 85 11.80 6.67 6.11
C SER A 85 10.74 6.34 5.03
N CYS A 86 11.11 6.33 3.75
CA CYS A 86 10.21 6.10 2.61
C CYS A 86 9.26 4.87 2.72
N PRO A 87 9.63 3.75 3.35
CA PRO A 87 8.71 2.62 3.52
C PRO A 87 7.44 2.95 4.30
N VAL A 88 7.42 4.00 5.12
CA VAL A 88 6.21 4.42 5.83
C VAL A 88 5.05 4.64 4.85
N ASP A 89 5.29 5.35 3.75
CA ASP A 89 4.28 5.60 2.72
C ASP A 89 3.88 4.34 1.97
N GLY A 90 4.86 3.46 1.72
CA GLY A 90 4.60 2.14 1.19
C GLY A 90 3.67 1.32 2.09
N VAL A 91 3.90 1.32 3.41
CA VAL A 91 3.04 0.61 4.37
C VAL A 91 1.62 1.18 4.34
N GLN A 92 1.48 2.51 4.26
CA GLN A 92 0.17 3.16 4.14
C GLN A 92 -0.61 2.66 2.92
N VAL A 93 0.04 2.61 1.76
CA VAL A 93 -0.57 2.15 0.50
C VAL A 93 -0.83 0.63 0.51
N GLY A 94 0.15 -0.16 0.95
CA GLY A 94 0.09 -1.62 0.93
C GLY A 94 -0.89 -2.20 1.94
N ALA A 95 -0.83 -1.74 3.19
CA ALA A 95 -1.67 -2.24 4.29
C ALA A 95 -3.01 -1.48 4.41
N GLY A 96 -3.10 -0.23 3.94
CA GLY A 96 -4.26 0.62 4.16
C GLY A 96 -4.35 1.21 5.58
N THR A 97 -3.26 1.10 6.35
CA THR A 97 -3.13 1.68 7.69
C THR A 97 -2.40 3.01 7.58
N THR A 98 -3.04 4.11 7.96
CA THR A 98 -2.49 5.46 7.75
C THR A 98 -2.38 6.23 9.05
N TYR A 99 -1.61 7.32 9.03
CA TYR A 99 -1.65 8.29 10.13
C TYR A 99 -3.06 8.88 10.28
N GLY A 100 -3.70 9.24 9.16
CA GLY A 100 -5.00 9.89 9.14
C GLY A 100 -6.16 9.05 9.70
N ASN A 101 -6.10 7.71 9.56
CA ASN A 101 -7.08 6.81 10.16
C ASN A 101 -6.65 6.27 11.54
N ALA A 102 -5.60 6.85 12.12
CA ALA A 102 -5.00 6.45 13.39
C ALA A 102 -4.71 4.94 13.48
N ALA A 103 -4.34 4.32 12.36
CA ALA A 103 -4.03 2.89 12.30
C ALA A 103 -2.55 2.61 12.07
N LEU A 104 -1.72 3.64 11.88
CA LEU A 104 -0.27 3.50 11.75
C LEU A 104 0.45 4.23 12.89
N ALA A 105 1.31 3.50 13.60
CA ALA A 105 2.31 4.07 14.50
C ALA A 105 3.70 3.83 13.90
N VAL A 106 4.57 4.84 13.97
CA VAL A 106 5.96 4.73 13.52
C VAL A 106 6.89 5.02 14.68
N GLU A 107 7.91 4.20 14.83
CA GLU A 107 8.95 4.35 15.83
C GLU A 107 10.30 4.34 15.12
N ASP A 108 11.07 5.40 15.25
CA ASP A 108 12.36 5.50 14.58
C ASP A 108 13.41 4.66 15.32
N ARG A 109 13.63 3.42 14.84
CA ARG A 109 14.58 2.46 15.42
C ARG A 109 15.55 1.89 14.39
N ASP A 110 15.60 2.49 13.19
CA ASP A 110 16.43 2.04 12.06
C ASP A 110 16.25 0.54 11.74
N GLU A 111 15.00 0.04 11.84
CA GLU A 111 14.66 -1.36 11.58
C GLU A 111 13.53 -1.45 10.53
N HIS A 112 13.82 -2.08 9.38
CA HIS A 112 12.80 -2.43 8.38
C HIS A 112 11.92 -3.60 8.85
N ARG A 113 11.16 -3.35 9.92
CA ARG A 113 10.20 -4.28 10.52
C ARG A 113 8.82 -3.66 10.56
N LEU A 114 7.84 -4.43 10.12
CA LEU A 114 6.42 -4.11 10.19
C LEU A 114 5.72 -5.13 11.09
N VAL A 115 4.87 -4.67 11.99
CA VAL A 115 3.93 -5.52 12.73
C VAL A 115 2.52 -5.07 12.40
N LEU A 116 1.75 -5.93 11.75
CA LEU A 116 0.32 -5.73 11.49
C LEU A 116 -0.50 -6.54 12.49
N THR A 117 -1.46 -5.91 13.15
CA THR A 117 -2.31 -6.51 14.17
C THR A 117 -3.78 -6.42 13.77
N ALA A 118 -4.51 -7.52 13.91
CA ALA A 118 -5.96 -7.55 13.80
C ALA A 118 -6.58 -7.25 15.16
N GLU A 119 -7.30 -6.13 15.30
CA GLU A 119 -7.78 -5.70 16.62
C GLU A 119 -8.86 -6.61 17.21
N GLY A 120 -9.66 -7.26 16.37
CA GLY A 120 -10.81 -8.06 16.80
C GLY A 120 -10.41 -9.37 17.50
N ASN A 121 -9.31 -9.99 17.08
CA ASN A 121 -8.83 -11.25 17.65
C ASN A 121 -7.35 -11.26 18.03
N LYS A 122 -6.70 -10.09 18.00
CA LYS A 122 -5.31 -9.85 18.43
C LYS A 122 -4.25 -10.69 17.71
N ARG A 123 -4.58 -11.30 16.57
CA ARG A 123 -3.60 -11.95 15.68
C ARG A 123 -2.63 -10.91 15.14
N LYS A 124 -1.37 -11.31 14.97
CA LYS A 124 -0.32 -10.43 14.48
C LYS A 124 0.49 -11.12 13.39
N VAL A 125 0.89 -10.36 12.39
CA VAL A 125 1.91 -10.75 11.43
C VAL A 125 3.05 -9.76 11.55
N GLU A 126 4.26 -10.28 11.80
CA GLU A 126 5.48 -9.51 11.66
C GLU A 126 6.06 -9.76 10.26
N VAL A 127 6.58 -8.70 9.62
CA VAL A 127 7.22 -8.76 8.32
C VAL A 127 8.56 -8.05 8.38
N ARG A 128 9.58 -8.69 7.81
CA ARG A 128 10.91 -8.12 7.56
C ARG A 128 11.28 -8.29 6.09
N LEU A 129 12.27 -7.53 5.63
CA LEU A 129 12.87 -7.74 4.32
C LEU A 129 13.77 -8.99 4.33
N THR A 130 13.92 -9.62 3.16
CA THR A 130 15.01 -10.58 2.96
C THR A 130 16.33 -9.82 2.85
N ARG A 131 17.43 -10.49 3.19
CA ARG A 131 18.78 -9.95 3.00
C ARG A 131 19.03 -9.51 1.55
N LYS A 132 18.56 -10.29 0.57
CA LYS A 132 18.67 -9.96 -0.86
C LYS A 132 17.98 -8.64 -1.19
N ALA A 133 16.76 -8.42 -0.68
CA ALA A 133 16.04 -7.17 -0.88
C ALA A 133 16.78 -5.99 -0.25
N GLU A 134 17.28 -6.14 0.98
CA GLU A 134 18.06 -5.09 1.67
C GLU A 134 19.33 -4.72 0.91
N GLU A 135 20.11 -5.71 0.47
CA GLU A 135 21.32 -5.51 -0.32
C GLU A 135 21.03 -4.77 -1.64
N LEU A 136 19.97 -5.14 -2.35
CA LEU A 136 19.54 -4.44 -3.56
C LEU A 136 19.05 -3.01 -3.28
N GLY A 137 18.35 -2.79 -2.17
CA GLY A 137 17.96 -1.46 -1.70
C GLY A 137 19.17 -0.55 -1.48
N LEU A 138 20.15 -1.03 -0.71
CA LEU A 138 21.41 -0.32 -0.47
C LEU A 138 22.16 -0.04 -1.77
N LYS A 139 22.27 -1.05 -2.65
CA LYS A 139 22.90 -0.91 -3.96
C LYS A 139 22.23 0.19 -4.78
N SER A 140 20.89 0.18 -4.89
CA SER A 140 20.15 1.20 -5.65
C SER A 140 20.37 2.62 -5.10
N ARG A 141 20.46 2.78 -3.77
CA ARG A 141 20.76 4.05 -3.12
C ARG A 141 22.16 4.55 -3.49
N ASP A 142 23.15 3.67 -3.45
CA ASP A 142 24.54 4.03 -3.73
C ASP A 142 24.78 4.32 -5.22
N LEU A 143 24.15 3.55 -6.11
CA LEU A 143 24.10 3.85 -7.55
C LEU A 143 23.44 5.21 -7.79
N GLY A 144 22.32 5.50 -7.11
CA GLY A 144 21.62 6.77 -7.23
C GLY A 144 22.48 7.96 -6.79
N LYS A 145 23.28 7.81 -5.73
CA LYS A 145 24.26 8.83 -5.32
C LYS A 145 25.33 9.06 -6.39
N LYS A 146 25.89 7.98 -6.96
CA LYS A 146 26.87 8.06 -8.05
C LYS A 146 26.29 8.72 -9.31
N ALA A 147 25.09 8.32 -9.72
CA ALA A 147 24.40 8.88 -10.88
C ALA A 147 24.15 10.39 -10.75
N LYS A 148 23.75 10.86 -9.55
CA LYS A 148 23.55 12.29 -9.27
C LYS A 148 24.82 13.12 -9.34
N ALA A 149 25.99 12.53 -9.09
CA ALA A 149 27.28 13.22 -9.20
C ALA A 149 27.77 13.36 -10.64
N LEU A 150 27.15 12.65 -11.60
CA LEU A 150 27.50 12.68 -13.01
C LEU A 150 26.61 13.66 -13.80
N PRO A 151 27.13 14.27 -14.89
CA PRO A 151 26.33 15.10 -15.79
C PRO A 151 25.12 14.35 -16.32
N ALA A 152 23.98 15.05 -16.37
CA ALA A 152 22.74 14.51 -16.92
C ALA A 152 22.95 14.00 -18.35
N GLY A 153 22.49 12.79 -18.64
CA GLY A 153 22.61 12.18 -19.97
C GLY A 153 23.99 11.63 -20.34
N SER A 154 25.00 11.72 -19.45
CA SER A 154 26.29 11.04 -19.68
C SER A 154 26.10 9.52 -19.82
N PRO A 155 26.86 8.83 -20.69
CA PRO A 155 26.74 7.38 -20.87
C PRO A 155 26.84 6.60 -19.56
N GLU A 156 27.75 7.01 -18.67
CA GLU A 156 27.95 6.41 -17.35
C GLU A 156 26.72 6.60 -16.46
N ARG A 157 26.13 7.80 -16.44
CA ARG A 157 24.91 8.05 -15.67
C ARG A 157 23.74 7.22 -16.16
N VAL A 158 23.55 7.13 -17.48
CA VAL A 158 22.48 6.34 -18.09
C VAL A 158 22.64 4.85 -17.74
N GLN A 159 23.87 4.34 -17.67
CA GLN A 159 24.11 2.95 -17.25
C GLN A 159 23.71 2.73 -15.78
N LEU A 160 24.09 3.63 -14.88
CA LEU A 160 23.70 3.53 -13.47
C LEU A 160 22.17 3.63 -13.28
N GLU A 161 21.52 4.54 -14.02
CA GLU A 161 20.06 4.68 -13.98
C GLU A 161 19.33 3.44 -14.50
N ARG A 162 19.86 2.77 -15.52
CA ARG A 162 19.33 1.47 -16.00
C ARG A 162 19.45 0.38 -14.94
N GLU A 163 20.61 0.28 -14.29
CA GLU A 163 20.82 -0.71 -13.22
C GLU A 163 19.89 -0.48 -12.04
N ILE A 164 19.61 0.79 -11.68
CA ILE A 164 18.61 1.14 -10.66
C ILE A 164 17.21 0.69 -11.10
N GLU A 165 16.83 0.91 -12.35
CA GLU A 165 15.52 0.50 -12.86
C GLU A 165 15.37 -1.04 -12.87
N GLU A 166 16.43 -1.77 -13.20
CA GLU A 166 16.46 -3.24 -13.12
C GLU A 166 16.21 -3.73 -11.68
N ILE A 167 16.86 -3.07 -10.70
CA ILE A 167 16.62 -3.36 -9.27
C ILE A 167 15.17 -3.07 -8.90
N PHE A 168 14.62 -1.93 -9.31
CA PHE A 168 13.23 -1.57 -9.00
C PHE A 168 12.25 -2.52 -9.66
N SER A 169 12.50 -2.92 -10.91
CA SER A 169 11.71 -3.92 -11.62
C SER A 169 11.68 -5.25 -10.86
N TRP A 170 12.85 -5.73 -10.41
CA TRP A 170 12.92 -6.94 -9.60
C TRP A 170 12.16 -6.79 -8.28
N LEU A 171 12.37 -5.70 -7.54
CA LEU A 171 11.66 -5.45 -6.27
C LEU A 171 10.14 -5.35 -6.43
N LYS A 172 9.65 -4.89 -7.58
CA LYS A 172 8.22 -4.82 -7.87
C LYS A 172 7.63 -6.19 -8.24
N THR A 173 8.40 -7.04 -8.92
CA THR A 173 7.84 -8.23 -9.62
C THR A 173 8.26 -9.58 -9.03
N ALA A 174 9.34 -9.63 -8.25
CA ALA A 174 9.80 -10.87 -7.62
C ALA A 174 8.73 -11.47 -6.70
N PRO A 175 8.70 -12.80 -6.51
CA PRO A 175 7.82 -13.46 -5.53
C PRO A 175 7.96 -12.87 -4.13
N ASP A 176 6.91 -12.94 -3.30
CA ASP A 176 6.92 -12.33 -1.97
C ASP A 176 8.00 -12.95 -1.08
N GLU A 177 8.19 -14.26 -1.13
CA GLU A 177 9.20 -15.00 -0.38
C GLU A 177 10.65 -14.62 -0.74
N GLU A 178 10.88 -14.02 -1.91
CA GLU A 178 12.19 -13.48 -2.27
C GLU A 178 12.45 -12.08 -1.71
N VAL A 179 11.40 -11.33 -1.36
CA VAL A 179 11.48 -9.92 -0.93
C VAL A 179 11.22 -9.74 0.55
N VAL A 180 10.30 -10.51 1.12
CA VAL A 180 9.88 -10.40 2.52
C VAL A 180 9.80 -11.75 3.22
N VAL A 181 10.00 -11.72 4.53
CA VAL A 181 9.77 -12.85 5.42
C VAL A 181 8.61 -12.50 6.34
N THR A 182 7.59 -13.35 6.42
CA THR A 182 6.43 -13.19 7.29
C THR A 182 6.48 -14.15 8.48
N LEU A 183 6.07 -13.67 9.66
CA LEU A 183 6.01 -14.44 10.89
C LEU A 183 4.62 -14.24 11.52
N LEU A 184 3.79 -15.28 11.48
CA LEU A 184 2.47 -15.27 12.10
C LEU A 184 2.58 -15.56 13.60
N ASN A 185 2.15 -14.60 14.41
CA ASN A 185 2.08 -14.71 15.86
C ASN A 185 0.62 -14.84 16.28
N ASN A 186 0.25 -16.06 16.71
CA ASN A 186 -1.06 -16.31 17.29
C ASN A 186 -1.04 -15.96 18.78
N PRO A 187 -2.00 -15.17 19.28
CA PRO A 187 -2.14 -14.99 20.72
C PRO A 187 -2.32 -16.37 21.37
N LYS A 188 -1.50 -16.69 22.38
CA LYS A 188 -1.71 -17.90 23.19
C LYS A 188 -3.15 -17.85 23.68
N GLY A 189 -3.93 -18.88 23.37
CA GLY A 189 -5.37 -18.89 23.61
C GLY A 189 -5.69 -18.48 25.04
N SER A 190 -6.50 -17.43 25.19
CA SER A 190 -7.33 -17.29 26.39
C SER A 190 -8.30 -18.46 26.36
N ARG A 191 -7.95 -19.54 27.06
CA ARG A 191 -8.93 -20.54 27.48
C ARG A 191 -9.93 -19.87 28.41
#